data_AF-J9F4X7-F1
#
_entry.id   AF-J9F4X7-F1
#
_cell.length_a   1.000
_cell.length_b   1.000
_cell.length_c   1.000
_cell.angle_alpha   90.00
_cell.angle_beta   90.00
_cell.angle_gamma   90.00
#
_symmetry.space_group_name_H-M   'P 1'
#
loop_
_entity.id
_entity.type
_entity.pdbx_description
1 polymer ?
#
loop_
_entity_poly.entity_id
_entity_poly.type
_entity_poly.pdbx_seq_one_letter_code
_entity_poly.pdbx_strand_id
1 'polypeptide(L)'
;MGAFLDKPKTDKNNDQGVAHGTRYAVASMQGWRIDMEDAHVVEISMSSEPPFLNWSFYAVFDGHAGNKAAQHSAENLLKTLLATSQFAQIVQKLNHSSGVMDAAALSLLEEGIKEGFLTLDAKLRERHETDEDNERSGTTAICAIVTPSHIVLANLGVLYRFVTFLISYLFQMILENLGSPHHSKSKKAK
;
A
#
# COMPACT_ATOMS: atom_id res chain seq x y z
N MET A 1 10.98 6.10 33.69
CA MET A 1 9.55 6.19 33.32
C MET A 1 9.32 5.21 32.18
N GLY A 2 8.24 4.42 32.22
CA GLY A 2 7.99 3.34 31.25
C GLY A 2 7.54 3.85 29.88
N ALA A 3 7.47 2.96 28.90
CA ALA A 3 7.11 3.26 27.50
C ALA A 3 5.61 3.56 27.26
N PHE A 4 4.85 3.87 28.32
CA PHE A 4 3.40 4.01 28.28
C PHE A 4 2.93 5.30 28.93
N LEU A 5 1.85 5.86 28.39
CA LEU A 5 1.11 6.99 28.94
C LEU A 5 0.22 6.55 30.12
N ASP A 6 -0.16 7.49 30.98
CA ASP A 6 -1.11 7.23 32.07
C ASP A 6 -2.53 6.92 31.57
N LYS A 7 -2.88 7.43 30.38
CA LYS A 7 -4.15 7.18 29.68
C LYS A 7 -3.88 7.06 28.17
N PRO A 8 -4.67 6.26 27.44
CA PRO A 8 -4.48 6.15 26.00
C PRO A 8 -4.93 7.43 25.30
N LYS A 9 -4.17 7.86 24.29
CA LYS A 9 -4.66 8.83 23.31
C LYS A 9 -5.63 8.12 22.37
N THR A 10 -6.91 8.47 22.47
CA THR A 10 -7.99 7.82 21.73
C THR A 10 -8.38 8.52 20.44
N ASP A 11 -7.77 9.66 20.14
CA ASP A 11 -8.00 10.42 18.92
C ASP A 11 -7.71 9.53 17.69
N LYS A 12 -8.60 9.61 16.70
CA LYS A 12 -8.50 8.85 15.46
C LYS A 12 -8.12 9.77 14.32
N ASN A 13 -7.17 9.35 13.51
CA ASN A 13 -6.99 9.88 12.17
C ASN A 13 -7.63 8.90 11.19
N ASN A 14 -8.62 9.35 10.42
CA ASN A 14 -9.33 8.51 9.48
C ASN A 14 -9.25 9.12 8.08
N ASP A 15 -9.09 8.25 7.09
CA ASP A 15 -9.24 8.60 5.67
C ASP A 15 -10.12 7.55 4.98
N GLN A 16 -10.85 7.95 3.95
CA GLN A 16 -11.69 7.04 3.17
C GLN A 16 -11.94 7.58 1.77
N GLY A 17 -12.18 6.68 0.82
CA GLY A 17 -12.43 7.08 -0.55
C GLY A 17 -12.92 5.96 -1.46
N VAL A 18 -12.89 6.25 -2.76
CA VAL A 18 -13.28 5.33 -3.84
C VAL A 18 -12.13 5.26 -4.82
N ALA A 19 -11.73 4.04 -5.19
CA ALA A 19 -10.64 3.76 -6.12
C ALA A 19 -11.06 2.71 -7.14
N HIS A 20 -11.20 3.12 -8.41
CA HIS A 20 -11.47 2.20 -9.53
C HIS A 20 -12.65 1.22 -9.29
N GLY A 21 -13.74 1.70 -8.70
CA GLY A 21 -14.92 0.89 -8.38
C GLY A 21 -14.85 0.18 -7.02
N THR A 22 -13.70 0.17 -6.36
CA THR A 22 -13.55 -0.25 -4.96
C THR A 22 -13.66 0.94 -4.03
N ARG A 23 -13.89 0.70 -2.74
CA ARG A 23 -13.80 1.73 -1.69
C ARG A 23 -12.51 1.53 -0.91
N TYR A 24 -12.15 2.45 -0.03
CA TYR A 24 -11.14 2.18 0.99
C TYR A 24 -11.46 2.97 2.24
N ALA A 25 -10.95 2.50 3.37
CA ALA A 25 -10.96 3.22 4.63
C ALA A 25 -9.67 2.92 5.40
N VAL A 26 -9.14 3.93 6.05
CA VAL A 26 -7.97 3.89 6.93
C VAL A 26 -8.34 4.54 8.25
N ALA A 27 -7.86 3.96 9.34
CA ALA A 27 -7.97 4.53 10.68
C ALA A 27 -6.68 4.25 11.45
N SER A 28 -6.11 5.27 12.09
CA SER A 28 -4.96 5.14 12.98
C SER A 28 -5.21 5.78 14.34
N MET A 29 -4.54 5.27 15.37
CA MET A 29 -4.66 5.71 16.76
C MET A 29 -3.38 5.39 17.52
N GLN A 30 -2.84 6.36 18.25
CA GLN A 30 -1.62 6.17 19.06
C GLN A 30 -1.85 5.23 20.25
N GLY A 31 -3.00 5.33 20.93
CA GLY A 31 -3.31 4.49 22.09
C GLY A 31 -2.38 4.78 23.27
N TRP A 32 -1.83 3.73 23.88
CA TRP A 32 -1.06 3.80 25.13
C TRP A 32 0.41 4.18 24.95
N ARG A 33 0.95 4.13 23.72
CA ARG A 33 2.35 4.45 23.46
C ARG A 33 2.60 5.95 23.63
N ILE A 34 3.82 6.32 24.01
CA ILE A 34 4.23 7.72 24.16
C ILE A 34 4.25 8.42 22.79
N ASP A 35 4.73 7.71 21.77
CA ASP A 35 4.89 8.19 20.41
C ASP A 35 4.05 7.36 19.42
N MET A 36 3.65 8.00 18.32
CA MET A 36 3.00 7.36 17.18
C MET A 36 4.05 7.10 16.11
N GLU A 37 4.42 5.84 15.93
CA GLU A 37 5.47 5.41 14.99
C GLU A 37 4.91 4.84 13.68
N ASP A 38 3.60 4.56 13.60
CA ASP A 38 3.00 4.03 12.38
C ASP A 38 2.86 5.10 11.29
N ALA A 39 2.94 4.65 10.03
CA ALA A 39 2.60 5.43 8.85
C ALA A 39 1.77 4.59 7.87
N HIS A 40 1.09 5.25 6.93
CA HIS A 40 0.36 4.57 5.86
C HIS A 40 0.40 5.41 4.59
N VAL A 41 0.10 4.77 3.46
CA VAL A 41 -0.05 5.42 2.16
C VAL A 41 -1.24 4.81 1.42
N VAL A 42 -2.02 5.67 0.78
CA VAL A 42 -3.12 5.30 -0.11
C VAL A 42 -2.96 6.09 -1.40
N GLU A 43 -2.77 5.38 -2.49
CA GLU A 43 -2.64 5.95 -3.83
C GLU A 43 -3.71 5.32 -4.72
N ILE A 44 -4.71 6.14 -5.09
CA ILE A 44 -5.83 5.69 -5.92
C ILE A 44 -5.30 5.27 -7.29
N SER A 45 -4.44 6.08 -7.90
CA SER A 45 -3.76 5.80 -9.16
C SER A 45 -2.26 5.82 -8.93
N MET A 46 -1.58 4.71 -9.22
CA MET A 46 -0.15 4.57 -9.00
C MET A 46 0.70 5.56 -9.82
N SER A 47 0.21 5.96 -11.00
CA SER A 47 0.86 6.97 -11.86
C SER A 47 -0.19 7.62 -12.77
N SER A 48 0.15 8.74 -13.41
CA SER A 48 -0.70 9.39 -14.43
C SER A 48 -0.78 8.59 -15.74
N GLU A 49 0.14 7.65 -15.96
CA GLU A 49 0.26 6.91 -17.22
C GLU A 49 -0.36 5.50 -17.13
N PRO A 50 -1.02 5.01 -18.20
CA PRO A 50 -1.40 3.61 -18.31
C PRO A 50 -0.17 2.68 -18.24
N PRO A 51 -0.29 1.48 -17.66
CA PRO A 51 -1.49 0.87 -17.08
C PRO A 51 -1.79 1.34 -15.64
N PHE A 52 -0.83 2.02 -15.01
CA PHE A 52 -0.84 2.36 -13.58
C PHE A 52 -1.90 3.40 -13.19
N LEU A 53 -2.44 4.15 -14.16
CA LEU A 53 -3.59 5.01 -13.97
C LEU A 53 -4.77 4.27 -13.32
N ASN A 54 -5.00 3.02 -13.72
CA ASN A 54 -6.10 2.19 -13.22
C ASN A 54 -5.66 1.19 -12.13
N TRP A 55 -4.48 1.40 -11.54
CA TRP A 55 -3.95 0.56 -10.47
C TRP A 55 -3.87 1.37 -9.19
N SER A 56 -4.22 0.74 -8.07
CA SER A 56 -4.19 1.38 -6.76
C SER A 56 -3.14 0.73 -5.87
N PHE A 57 -2.50 1.54 -5.03
CA PHE A 57 -1.48 1.09 -4.09
C PHE A 57 -1.84 1.49 -2.66
N TYR A 58 -1.72 0.54 -1.75
CA TYR A 58 -1.99 0.74 -0.33
C TYR A 58 -0.84 0.15 0.47
N ALA A 59 -0.36 0.84 1.49
CA ALA A 59 0.60 0.25 2.42
C ALA A 59 0.46 0.79 3.84
N VAL A 60 0.84 -0.05 4.82
CA VAL A 60 0.92 0.28 6.24
C VAL A 60 2.30 -0.10 6.75
N PHE A 61 2.85 0.76 7.60
CA PHE A 61 4.20 0.69 8.15
C PHE A 61 4.11 0.80 9.67
N ASP A 62 4.63 -0.18 10.39
CA ASP A 62 4.72 -0.19 11.87
C ASP A 62 6.18 0.12 12.23
N GLY A 63 6.41 1.39 12.59
CA GLY A 63 7.72 1.90 12.96
C GLY A 63 8.15 1.42 14.35
N HIS A 64 9.46 1.34 14.57
CA HIS A 64 10.02 1.03 15.89
C HIS A 64 11.34 1.74 16.09
N ALA A 65 11.58 2.18 17.34
CA ALA A 65 12.77 2.94 17.73
C ALA A 65 12.88 4.28 16.98
N GLY A 66 11.74 4.92 16.73
CA GLY A 66 11.56 6.14 15.95
C GLY A 66 10.55 5.95 14.83
N ASN A 67 10.08 7.07 14.27
CA ASN A 67 9.04 7.08 13.24
C ASN A 67 9.57 7.40 11.84
N LYS A 68 10.84 7.79 11.69
CA LYS A 68 11.38 8.25 10.41
C LYS A 68 11.41 7.16 9.36
N ALA A 69 11.76 5.93 9.71
CA ALA A 69 11.76 4.82 8.76
C ALA A 69 10.36 4.54 8.19
N ALA A 70 9.33 4.55 9.04
CA ALA A 70 7.94 4.35 8.62
C ALA A 70 7.45 5.49 7.72
N GLN A 71 7.69 6.76 8.12
CA GLN A 71 7.33 7.93 7.33
C GLN A 71 8.05 7.95 5.97
N HIS A 72 9.37 7.71 5.97
CA HIS A 72 10.15 7.65 4.74
C HIS A 72 9.63 6.55 3.80
N SER A 73 9.28 5.40 4.34
CA SER A 73 8.75 4.28 3.57
C SER A 73 7.38 4.61 2.96
N ALA A 74 6.49 5.26 3.71
CA ALA A 74 5.19 5.72 3.21
C ALA A 74 5.33 6.72 2.04
N GLU A 75 6.30 7.63 2.13
CA GLU A 75 6.53 8.65 1.10
C GLU A 75 7.23 8.13 -0.17
N ASN A 76 8.00 7.03 -0.07
CA ASN A 76 8.96 6.64 -1.11
C ASN A 76 8.80 5.23 -1.66
N LEU A 77 8.11 4.31 -0.98
CA LEU A 77 8.00 2.92 -1.45
C LEU A 77 7.38 2.85 -2.85
N LEU A 78 6.26 3.54 -3.11
CA LEU A 78 5.65 3.53 -4.44
C LEU A 78 6.61 4.09 -5.52
N LYS A 79 7.37 5.14 -5.18
CA LYS A 79 8.34 5.74 -6.10
C LYS A 79 9.47 4.78 -6.44
N THR A 80 9.98 4.03 -5.46
CA THR A 80 11.04 3.04 -5.72
C THR A 80 10.52 1.87 -6.55
N LEU A 81 9.28 1.41 -6.33
CA LEU A 81 8.63 0.39 -7.15
C LEU A 81 8.52 0.82 -8.62
N LEU A 82 7.96 2.01 -8.87
CA LEU A 82 7.74 2.53 -10.24
C LEU A 82 9.05 2.82 -10.98
N ALA A 83 10.14 3.10 -10.26
CA ALA A 83 11.45 3.34 -10.85
C ALA A 83 12.19 2.05 -11.26
N THR A 84 11.68 0.86 -10.88
CA THR A 84 12.33 -0.40 -11.25
C THR A 84 12.21 -0.71 -12.74
N SER A 85 13.21 -1.40 -13.28
CA SER A 85 13.20 -1.83 -14.68
C SER A 85 12.04 -2.80 -14.99
N GLN A 86 11.61 -3.56 -13.99
CA GLN A 86 10.53 -4.54 -14.07
C GLN A 86 9.18 -3.86 -14.29
N PHE A 87 8.91 -2.77 -13.56
CA PHE A 87 7.68 -1.98 -13.78
C PHE A 87 7.65 -1.36 -15.17
N ALA A 88 8.79 -0.89 -15.69
CA ALA A 88 8.87 -0.44 -17.09
C ALA A 88 8.59 -1.56 -18.10
N GLN A 89 9.08 -2.78 -17.85
CA GLN A 89 8.80 -3.95 -18.70
C GLN A 89 7.32 -4.37 -18.65
N ILE A 90 6.65 -4.23 -17.50
CA ILE A 90 5.21 -4.49 -17.36
C ILE A 90 4.41 -3.56 -18.28
N VAL A 91 4.77 -2.27 -18.36
CA VAL A 91 4.11 -1.32 -19.28
C VAL A 91 4.20 -1.82 -20.73
N GLN A 92 5.41 -2.15 -21.18
CA GLN A 92 5.63 -2.63 -22.55
C GLN A 92 4.83 -3.90 -22.85
N LYS A 93 4.84 -4.85 -21.90
CA LYS A 93 4.16 -6.13 -22.04
C LYS A 93 2.65 -5.98 -22.09
N LEU A 94 2.07 -5.18 -21.19
CA LEU A 94 0.62 -4.95 -21.15
C LEU A 94 0.12 -4.17 -22.37
N ASN A 95 0.94 -3.29 -22.95
CA ASN A 95 0.63 -2.64 -24.22
C ASN A 95 0.53 -3.66 -25.38
N HIS A 96 1.34 -4.71 -25.38
CA HIS A 96 1.31 -5.75 -26.41
C HIS A 96 0.23 -6.82 -26.15
N SER A 97 -0.10 -7.11 -24.89
CA SER A 97 -1.06 -8.15 -24.50
C SER A 97 -2.48 -7.62 -24.29
N SER A 98 -2.81 -6.42 -24.79
CA SER A 98 -4.13 -5.78 -24.60
C SER A 98 -4.55 -5.69 -23.12
N GLY A 99 -3.60 -5.42 -22.22
CA GLY A 99 -3.85 -5.26 -20.78
C GLY A 99 -4.02 -6.55 -19.99
N VAL A 100 -3.78 -7.73 -20.59
CA VAL A 100 -3.88 -9.02 -19.89
C VAL A 100 -2.68 -9.23 -18.96
N MET A 101 -2.96 -9.37 -17.66
CA MET A 101 -1.99 -9.79 -16.64
C MET A 101 -1.78 -11.30 -16.69
N ASP A 102 -0.80 -11.75 -17.47
CA ASP A 102 -0.39 -13.15 -17.55
C ASP A 102 0.64 -13.53 -16.46
N ALA A 103 1.01 -14.81 -16.41
CA ALA A 103 1.98 -15.32 -15.42
C ALA A 103 3.35 -14.62 -15.50
N ALA A 104 3.79 -14.21 -16.70
CA ALA A 104 5.05 -13.51 -16.87
C ALA A 104 4.99 -12.06 -16.37
N ALA A 105 3.85 -11.37 -16.55
CA ALA A 105 3.63 -10.04 -16.00
C ALA A 105 3.57 -10.08 -14.45
N LEU A 106 2.97 -11.13 -13.89
CA LEU A 106 2.97 -11.36 -12.44
C LEU A 106 4.38 -11.63 -11.90
N SER A 107 5.20 -12.40 -12.62
CA SER A 107 6.61 -12.64 -12.26
C SER A 107 7.41 -11.33 -12.25
N LEU A 108 7.24 -10.49 -13.27
CA LEU A 108 7.89 -9.17 -13.32
C LEU A 108 7.43 -8.28 -12.15
N LEU A 109 6.14 -8.34 -11.80
CA LEU A 109 5.61 -7.57 -10.68
C LEU A 109 6.21 -8.01 -9.35
N GLU A 110 6.33 -9.33 -9.13
CA GLU A 110 6.99 -9.88 -7.94
C GLU A 110 8.46 -9.44 -7.85
N GLU A 111 9.22 -9.54 -8.94
CA GLU A 111 10.61 -9.12 -9.00
C GLU A 111 10.77 -7.61 -8.79
N GLY A 112 9.92 -6.79 -9.42
CA GLY A 112 9.92 -5.35 -9.26
C GLY A 112 9.57 -4.92 -7.83
N ILE A 113 8.67 -5.66 -7.16
CA ILE A 113 8.40 -5.44 -5.73
C ILE A 113 9.66 -5.70 -4.91
N LYS A 114 10.30 -6.86 -5.08
CA LYS A 114 11.54 -7.20 -4.34
C LYS A 114 12.62 -6.13 -4.54
N GLU A 115 12.87 -5.73 -5.79
CA GLU A 115 13.87 -4.73 -6.12
C GLU A 115 13.55 -3.34 -5.56
N GLY A 116 12.28 -2.93 -5.60
CA GLY A 116 11.86 -1.65 -5.04
C GLY A 116 11.99 -1.58 -3.52
N PHE A 117 11.77 -2.70 -2.81
CA PHE A 117 12.04 -2.82 -1.38
C PHE A 117 13.54 -2.77 -1.06
N LEU A 118 14.38 -3.48 -1.82
CA LEU A 118 15.83 -3.43 -1.65
C LEU A 118 16.39 -2.02 -1.91
N THR A 119 15.88 -1.34 -2.94
CA THR A 119 16.24 0.06 -3.24
C THR A 119 15.81 1.00 -2.11
N LEU A 120 14.62 0.80 -1.53
CA LEU A 120 14.15 1.59 -0.40
C LEU A 120 15.05 1.38 0.84
N ASP A 121 15.43 0.14 1.15
CA ASP A 121 16.34 -0.17 2.26
C ASP A 121 17.72 0.49 2.08
N ALA A 122 18.27 0.48 0.86
CA ALA A 122 19.52 1.16 0.55
C ALA A 122 19.42 2.68 0.80
N LYS A 123 18.31 3.31 0.38
CA LYS A 123 18.06 4.74 0.64
C LYS A 123 17.86 5.06 2.12
N LEU A 124 17.21 4.18 2.87
CA LEU A 124 17.11 4.32 4.33
C LEU A 124 18.49 4.31 4.97
N ARG A 125 19.38 3.40 4.54
CA ARG A 125 20.76 3.34 5.02
C ARG A 125 21.54 4.63 4.75
N GLU A 126 21.49 5.14 3.52
CA GLU A 126 22.11 6.42 3.14
C GLU A 126 21.59 7.59 4.00
N ARG A 127 20.29 7.60 4.28
CA ARG A 127 19.67 8.58 5.18
C ARG A 127 20.22 8.46 6.60
N HIS A 128 20.33 7.25 7.16
CA HIS A 128 20.89 7.05 8.50
C HIS A 128 22.36 7.48 8.64
N GLU A 129 23.13 7.45 7.55
CA GLU A 129 24.52 7.93 7.55
C GLU A 129 24.63 9.45 7.55
N THR A 130 23.59 10.14 7.08
CA THR A 130 23.53 11.60 6.95
C THR A 130 22.63 12.29 7.98
N ASP A 131 21.91 11.53 8.81
CA ASP A 131 20.96 12.06 9.80
C ASP A 131 21.68 12.61 11.04
N GLU A 132 21.41 13.88 11.37
CA GLU A 132 22.09 14.59 12.47
C GLU A 132 21.67 14.11 13.85
N ASP A 133 20.44 13.61 14.00
CA ASP A 133 19.93 13.12 15.29
C ASP A 133 20.21 11.63 15.55
N ASN A 134 20.90 10.96 14.61
CA ASN A 134 21.34 9.56 14.73
C ASN A 134 20.19 8.59 15.08
N GLU A 135 18.96 8.90 14.65
CA GLU A 135 17.80 8.00 14.82
C GLU A 135 18.05 6.67 14.09
N ARG A 136 17.84 5.55 14.79
CA ARG A 136 18.03 4.18 14.28
C ARG A 136 16.71 3.42 14.17
N SER A 137 15.67 4.13 13.71
CA SER A 137 14.35 3.56 13.52
C SER A 137 14.35 2.48 12.45
N GLY A 138 13.53 1.45 12.64
CA GLY A 138 13.14 0.52 11.59
C GLY A 138 11.64 0.55 11.36
N THR A 139 11.16 -0.19 10.37
CA THR A 139 9.72 -0.36 10.14
C THR A 139 9.41 -1.72 9.55
N THR A 140 8.22 -2.25 9.84
CA THR A 140 7.62 -3.29 9.00
C THR A 140 6.98 -2.65 7.76
N ALA A 141 6.54 -3.47 6.82
CA ALA A 141 5.69 -3.03 5.73
C ALA A 141 4.72 -4.13 5.30
N ILE A 142 3.46 -3.77 5.10
CA ILE A 142 2.51 -4.57 4.33
C ILE A 142 1.94 -3.68 3.24
N CYS A 143 1.93 -4.17 1.99
CA CYS A 143 1.36 -3.42 0.88
C CYS A 143 0.50 -4.29 -0.04
N ALA A 144 -0.41 -3.62 -0.73
CA ALA A 144 -1.30 -4.20 -1.72
C ALA A 144 -1.25 -3.37 -3.01
N ILE A 145 -1.00 -4.03 -4.14
CA ILE A 145 -1.23 -3.48 -5.47
C ILE A 145 -2.52 -4.08 -5.99
N VAL A 146 -3.52 -3.24 -6.23
CA VAL A 146 -4.83 -3.61 -6.77
C VAL A 146 -4.85 -3.21 -8.24
N THR A 147 -4.94 -4.21 -9.11
CA THR A 147 -5.09 -4.05 -10.56
C THR A 147 -6.54 -4.38 -10.95
N PRO A 148 -6.97 -4.10 -12.19
CA PRO A 148 -8.31 -4.48 -12.65
C PRO A 148 -8.62 -5.98 -12.58
N SER A 149 -7.60 -6.86 -12.49
CA SER A 149 -7.76 -8.32 -12.55
C SER A 149 -7.18 -9.08 -11.35
N HIS A 150 -6.25 -8.48 -10.61
CA HIS A 150 -5.49 -9.15 -9.55
C HIS A 150 -5.24 -8.22 -8.38
N ILE A 151 -5.11 -8.80 -7.19
CA ILE A 151 -4.58 -8.15 -6.00
C ILE A 151 -3.31 -8.85 -5.59
N VAL A 152 -2.23 -8.09 -5.53
CA VAL A 152 -0.91 -8.58 -5.16
C VAL A 152 -0.54 -8.02 -3.81
N LEU A 153 -0.24 -8.91 -2.88
CA LEU A 153 0.12 -8.57 -1.51
C LEU A 153 1.60 -8.85 -1.28
N ALA A 154 2.29 -7.91 -0.65
CA ALA A 154 3.65 -8.09 -0.18
C ALA A 154 3.72 -7.75 1.31
N ASN A 155 4.43 -8.57 2.08
CA ASN A 155 4.57 -8.41 3.52
C ASN A 155 6.04 -8.60 3.93
N LEU A 156 6.54 -7.64 4.71
CA LEU A 156 7.87 -7.62 5.28
C LEU A 156 7.76 -7.31 6.78
N GLY A 157 7.98 -8.32 7.61
CA GLY A 157 7.89 -8.23 9.07
C GLY A 157 6.67 -8.94 9.66
N VAL A 158 6.40 -8.66 10.94
CA VAL A 158 5.49 -9.45 11.80
C VAL A 158 4.04 -8.94 11.85
N LEU A 159 3.59 -8.18 10.86
CA LEU A 159 2.21 -7.66 10.73
C LEU A 159 1.15 -8.75 10.46
N TYR A 160 1.34 -9.99 10.94
CA TYR A 160 0.47 -11.14 10.68
C TYR A 160 -0.99 -10.92 11.09
N ARG A 161 -1.24 -10.14 12.14
CA ARG A 161 -2.59 -9.80 12.60
C ARG A 161 -3.26 -8.73 11.72
N PHE A 162 -2.46 -7.89 11.06
CA PHE A 162 -2.88 -6.94 10.03
C PHE A 162 -3.12 -7.64 8.69
N VAL A 163 -2.32 -8.65 8.32
CA VAL A 163 -2.55 -9.46 7.10
C VAL A 163 -3.96 -10.04 7.11
N THR A 164 -4.43 -10.62 8.22
CA THR A 164 -5.80 -11.15 8.33
C THR A 164 -6.86 -10.05 8.21
N PHE A 165 -6.65 -8.88 8.82
CA PHE A 165 -7.60 -7.76 8.78
C PHE A 165 -7.64 -7.06 7.42
N LEU A 166 -6.48 -6.76 6.82
CA LEU A 166 -6.32 -6.16 5.50
C LEU A 166 -6.91 -7.09 4.42
N ILE A 167 -6.59 -8.39 4.47
CA ILE A 167 -7.17 -9.39 3.56
C ILE A 167 -8.68 -9.50 3.77
N SER A 168 -9.18 -9.54 5.02
CA SER A 168 -10.62 -9.64 5.27
C SER A 168 -11.40 -8.41 4.80
N TYR A 169 -10.86 -7.20 4.98
CA TYR A 169 -11.51 -5.96 4.55
C TYR A 169 -11.41 -5.73 3.03
N LEU A 170 -10.26 -6.04 2.42
CA LEU A 170 -10.11 -6.05 0.95
C LEU A 170 -11.07 -7.08 0.33
N PHE A 171 -11.14 -8.31 0.85
CA PHE A 171 -12.06 -9.34 0.35
C PHE A 171 -13.53 -8.95 0.50
N GLN A 172 -13.93 -8.36 1.64
CA GLN A 172 -15.31 -7.92 1.86
C GLN A 172 -15.73 -6.87 0.81
N MET A 173 -14.87 -5.89 0.50
CA MET A 173 -15.16 -4.88 -0.51
C MET A 173 -15.16 -5.41 -1.96
N ILE A 174 -14.37 -6.44 -2.27
CA ILE A 174 -14.34 -7.05 -3.61
C ILE A 174 -15.58 -7.92 -3.83
N LEU A 175 -15.97 -8.71 -2.82
CA LEU A 175 -17.14 -9.59 -2.91
C LEU A 175 -18.45 -8.80 -3.03
N GLU A 176 -18.56 -7.65 -2.36
CA GLU A 176 -19.73 -6.75 -2.51
C GLU A 176 -19.84 -6.14 -3.91
N ASN A 177 -18.72 -5.94 -4.61
CA ASN A 177 -18.70 -5.39 -5.98
C ASN A 177 -18.89 -6.45 -7.08
N LEU A 178 -18.46 -7.70 -6.86
CA LEU A 178 -18.71 -8.81 -7.79
C LEU A 178 -20.15 -9.36 -7.70
N GLY A 179 -20.90 -8.99 -6.66
CA GLY A 179 -22.24 -9.51 -6.35
C GLY A 179 -23.44 -8.68 -6.87
N SER A 180 -23.24 -7.57 -7.57
CA SER A 180 -24.36 -6.73 -8.06
C SER A 180 -24.59 -6.89 -9.56
N PRO A 181 -25.50 -7.78 -10.00
CA PRO A 181 -25.99 -7.74 -11.37
C PRO A 181 -26.84 -6.47 -11.53
N HIS A 182 -26.33 -5.50 -12.29
CA HIS A 182 -27.11 -4.36 -12.74
C HIS A 182 -28.35 -4.83 -13.54
N HIS A 183 -29.49 -4.97 -12.87
CA HIS A 183 -30.78 -5.05 -13.52
C HIS A 183 -31.20 -3.64 -13.92
N SER A 184 -30.92 -3.25 -15.17
CA SER A 184 -31.45 -2.02 -15.74
C SER A 184 -32.95 -2.19 -15.99
N LYS A 185 -33.78 -1.64 -15.09
CA LYS A 185 -35.19 -1.43 -15.39
C LYS A 185 -35.32 -0.18 -16.26
N SER A 186 -35.37 -0.39 -17.57
CA SER A 186 -35.84 0.58 -18.54
C SER A 186 -37.29 0.99 -18.20
N LYS A 187 -37.48 2.21 -17.71
CA LYS A 187 -38.78 2.87 -17.72
C LYS A 187 -38.92 3.60 -19.07
N LYS A 188 -39.65 3.00 -20.00
CA LYS A 188 -40.24 3.73 -21.13
C LYS A 188 -41.41 4.56 -20.59
N ALA A 189 -41.28 5.87 -20.63
CA ALA A 189 -42.42 6.78 -20.52
C ALA A 189 -43.15 6.80 -21.87
N LYS A 190 -44.46 6.56 -21.82
CA LYS A 190 -45.44 6.98 -22.83
C LYS A 190 -46.17 8.18 -22.26
#